data_AF-A0A653NYQ0-F1
#
_entry.id   AF-A0A653NYQ0-F1
#
_cell.length_a   1.000
_cell.length_b   1.000
_cell.length_c   1.000
_cell.angle_alpha   90.00
_cell.angle_beta   90.00
_cell.angle_gamma   90.00
#
_symmetry.space_group_name_H-M   'P 1'
#
loop_
_entity.id
_entity.type
_entity.pdbx_description
1 polymer ?
#
loop_
_entity_poly.entity_id
_entity_poly.type
_entity_poly.pdbx_seq_one_letter_code
_entity_poly.pdbx_strand_id
1 'polypeptide(L)'
;MKHLKHIFTFLLAAFFMVACEDGIDSLTEVDPGADETAPNITITSPTEGLAVKVNEELATITIKFEAEDDIELASVSVALDGTTIKSYSDFLDYRRLVVDDLVYDQLADGEHVLTVTAIDLDGKTTNSMVNFTKEPAYVSKYPGEILYMPFDGAYVDLISFEEAEEIGSPSISEDNIAGDGSYQGATDTYLTLDSERFKNAEFSAIFWMKVNSTPDRAGILTLSAPLIDGTDNDLTKGFRFFRENANGKQRFKLNAGSGDAGTWFDGGEAADVDPTTGEWINLAFTISGSEAAVYIDGQIASKGAFNGIDWTDVNVLSIMSGAPNFTAWNHLSDESLLDELRIFNRAISQEEIQQIMADDSGEFVSTYPPTFDGEMFYMPFDGSYNERFRNIDATVVGTPGFAGESVEGDNAYAGATDSYLTFPTNESGALTTEEFSATLWYKLNADPTRGSILVMGPEDVDNAGYPDVQNKRTNGFRFFREGDATRQVFKLNVGNGEGESWFDGGDAAALDPTATDWVHLAFTISGTECVVYFDGEIVSQGDFTGVDWTGCDILSIGSGAPRFTEWGHGFDLSFIDELRLYNKALTQQEIQDIRQAGL
;
A
#
# COMPACT_ATOMS: atom_id res chain seq x y z
N MET A 1 18.35 -7.45 -106.18
CA MET A 1 18.25 -7.26 -104.71
C MET A 1 18.70 -8.50 -103.89
N LYS A 2 19.80 -9.18 -104.27
CA LYS A 2 20.41 -10.24 -103.41
C LYS A 2 21.80 -9.86 -102.86
N HIS A 3 22.49 -8.90 -103.47
CA HIS A 3 23.80 -8.44 -103.02
C HIS A 3 23.77 -7.30 -101.98
N LEU A 4 22.65 -6.57 -101.82
CA LEU A 4 22.50 -5.56 -100.76
C LEU A 4 22.24 -6.17 -99.37
N LYS A 5 21.62 -7.35 -99.31
CA LYS A 5 21.30 -8.05 -98.05
C LYS A 5 22.57 -8.51 -97.33
N HIS A 6 23.57 -8.99 -98.07
CA HIS A 6 24.83 -9.48 -97.50
C HIS A 6 25.74 -8.34 -97.02
N ILE A 7 25.67 -7.15 -97.63
CA ILE A 7 26.43 -5.98 -97.18
C ILE A 7 25.85 -5.45 -95.86
N PHE A 8 24.52 -5.40 -95.73
CA PHE A 8 23.87 -4.95 -94.49
C PHE A 8 24.12 -5.93 -93.32
N THR A 9 24.13 -7.24 -93.58
CA THR A 9 24.44 -8.24 -92.55
C THR A 9 25.92 -8.23 -92.15
N PHE A 10 26.85 -7.94 -93.07
CA PHE A 10 28.26 -7.79 -92.73
C PHE A 10 28.57 -6.49 -91.97
N LEU A 11 27.89 -5.39 -92.30
CA LEU A 11 28.04 -4.11 -91.58
C LEU A 11 27.44 -4.18 -90.17
N LEU A 12 26.32 -4.90 -89.99
CA LEU A 12 25.71 -5.11 -88.68
C LEU A 12 26.55 -6.06 -87.80
N ALA A 13 27.12 -7.12 -88.37
CA ALA A 13 28.04 -8.01 -87.65
C ALA A 13 29.37 -7.32 -87.28
N ALA A 14 29.87 -6.42 -88.12
CA ALA A 14 31.03 -5.58 -87.79
C ALA A 14 30.71 -4.56 -86.67
N PHE A 15 29.49 -4.03 -86.61
CA PHE A 15 29.04 -3.16 -85.51
C PHE A 15 28.89 -3.90 -84.17
N PHE A 16 28.45 -5.16 -84.18
CA PHE A 16 28.39 -5.99 -82.95
C PHE A 16 29.76 -6.44 -82.44
N MET A 17 30.79 -6.53 -83.30
CA MET A 17 32.17 -6.83 -82.85
C MET A 17 32.96 -5.60 -82.42
N VAL A 18 32.52 -4.38 -82.78
CA VAL A 18 33.15 -3.12 -82.34
C VAL A 18 32.43 -2.51 -81.13
N ALA A 19 31.15 -2.81 -80.91
CA ALA A 19 30.39 -2.34 -79.74
C ALA A 19 30.68 -3.14 -78.44
N CYS A 20 31.64 -4.05 -78.44
CA CYS A 20 32.06 -4.81 -77.26
C CYS A 20 33.41 -4.40 -76.68
N GLU A 21 34.00 -3.29 -77.15
CA GLU A 21 35.27 -2.74 -76.61
C GLU A 21 35.26 -1.21 -76.43
N ASP A 22 34.11 -0.59 -76.22
CA ASP A 22 34.08 0.72 -75.54
C ASP A 22 33.84 0.46 -74.07
N GLY A 23 34.94 0.50 -73.32
CA GLY A 23 35.00 0.25 -71.89
C GLY A 23 33.87 0.97 -71.14
N ILE A 24 32.98 0.16 -70.55
CA ILE A 24 32.68 0.42 -69.14
C ILE A 24 34.06 0.45 -68.50
N ASP A 25 34.47 1.63 -68.04
CA ASP A 25 35.70 1.80 -67.28
C ASP A 25 35.74 0.62 -66.31
N SER A 26 36.75 -0.24 -66.45
CA SER A 26 36.94 -1.32 -65.49
C SER A 26 36.87 -0.64 -64.15
N LEU A 27 35.90 -1.00 -63.29
CA LEU A 27 35.81 -0.44 -61.94
C LEU A 27 37.20 -0.62 -61.38
N THR A 28 37.99 0.45 -61.35
CA THR A 28 39.33 0.38 -60.81
C THR A 28 39.06 0.10 -59.36
N GLU A 29 39.40 -1.12 -58.93
CA GLU A 29 39.30 -1.53 -57.54
C GLU A 29 40.08 -0.48 -56.74
N VAL A 30 39.33 0.42 -56.11
CA VAL A 30 39.91 1.36 -55.16
C VAL A 30 40.15 0.50 -53.94
N ASP A 31 41.42 0.39 -53.55
CA ASP A 31 41.83 -0.31 -52.35
C ASP A 31 40.92 0.16 -51.20
N PRO A 32 40.10 -0.74 -50.60
CA PRO A 32 39.05 -0.35 -49.66
C PRO A 32 39.60 0.33 -48.38
N GLY A 33 40.92 0.29 -48.18
CA GLY A 33 41.61 0.75 -46.99
C GLY A 33 42.00 -0.43 -46.12
N ALA A 34 42.81 -0.18 -45.10
CA ALA A 34 43.03 -1.17 -44.06
C ALA A 34 41.75 -1.29 -43.20
N ASP A 35 41.36 -2.51 -42.88
CA ASP A 35 40.32 -2.76 -41.89
C ASP A 35 40.89 -2.44 -40.49
N GLU A 36 40.49 -1.30 -39.92
CA GLU A 36 41.08 -0.79 -38.68
C GLU A 36 40.23 -1.11 -37.46
N THR A 37 38.90 -1.06 -37.57
CA THR A 37 37.97 -1.20 -36.43
C THR A 37 37.21 -2.51 -36.45
N ALA A 38 36.62 -2.90 -35.33
CA ALA A 38 35.62 -3.97 -35.31
C ALA A 38 34.25 -3.32 -35.57
N PRO A 39 33.23 -4.10 -35.98
CA PRO A 39 31.90 -3.56 -36.26
C PRO A 39 31.31 -2.77 -35.07
N ASN A 40 30.51 -1.75 -35.33
CA ASN A 40 29.75 -1.04 -34.31
C ASN A 40 28.27 -1.49 -34.33
N ILE A 41 27.63 -1.56 -33.17
CA ILE A 41 26.24 -2.01 -33.03
C ILE A 41 25.44 -1.05 -32.15
N THR A 42 24.30 -0.59 -32.64
CA THR A 42 23.34 0.22 -31.89
C THR A 42 22.00 -0.51 -31.84
N ILE A 43 21.56 -0.92 -30.64
CA ILE A 43 20.23 -1.50 -30.42
C ILE A 43 19.30 -0.36 -30.02
N THR A 44 18.18 -0.21 -30.73
CA THR A 44 17.18 0.83 -30.48
C THR A 44 15.89 0.28 -29.87
N SER A 45 15.62 -1.01 -30.04
CA SER A 45 14.52 -1.69 -29.34
C SER A 45 14.80 -3.19 -29.18
N PRO A 46 14.53 -3.81 -28.02
CA PRO A 46 14.15 -3.16 -26.75
C PRO A 46 15.27 -2.23 -26.23
N THR A 47 14.91 -1.31 -25.33
CA THR A 47 15.88 -0.45 -24.62
C THR A 47 16.30 -1.10 -23.32
N GLU A 48 17.47 -0.73 -22.80
CA GLU A 48 17.95 -1.19 -21.48
C GLU A 48 16.92 -0.89 -20.39
N GLY A 49 16.57 -1.92 -19.60
CA GLY A 49 15.62 -1.84 -18.51
C GLY A 49 14.14 -1.80 -18.92
N LEU A 50 13.80 -2.05 -20.20
CA LEU A 50 12.41 -2.12 -20.63
C LEU A 50 11.64 -3.21 -19.86
N ALA A 51 10.49 -2.87 -19.28
CA ALA A 51 9.54 -3.82 -18.72
C ALA A 51 8.36 -4.00 -19.70
N VAL A 52 8.23 -5.19 -20.29
CA VAL A 52 7.10 -5.56 -21.15
C VAL A 52 5.97 -6.05 -20.27
N LYS A 53 4.87 -5.29 -20.22
CA LYS A 53 3.66 -5.62 -19.45
C LYS A 53 2.53 -5.98 -20.41
N VAL A 54 2.26 -7.27 -20.60
CA VAL A 54 1.13 -7.75 -21.41
C VAL A 54 0.50 -9.00 -20.81
N ASN A 55 -0.76 -9.26 -21.19
CA ASN A 55 -1.57 -10.35 -20.65
C ASN A 55 -1.27 -11.72 -21.32
N GLU A 56 -0.61 -11.74 -22.48
CA GLU A 56 -0.32 -13.00 -23.15
C GLU A 56 0.76 -13.80 -22.41
N GLU A 57 0.57 -15.13 -22.31
CA GLU A 57 1.58 -16.06 -21.80
C GLU A 57 2.91 -15.90 -22.56
N LEU A 58 2.82 -15.68 -23.88
CA LEU A 58 3.93 -15.38 -24.77
C LEU A 58 3.69 -14.05 -25.48
N ALA A 59 4.54 -13.06 -25.21
CA ALA A 59 4.44 -11.73 -25.79
C ALA A 59 5.15 -11.62 -27.14
N THR A 60 4.72 -10.62 -27.91
CA THR A 60 5.38 -10.21 -29.14
C THR A 60 6.16 -8.92 -28.95
N ILE A 61 7.45 -8.93 -29.31
CA ILE A 61 8.31 -7.74 -29.36
C ILE A 61 8.83 -7.51 -30.78
N THR A 62 9.14 -6.25 -31.08
CA THR A 62 9.85 -5.86 -32.30
C THR A 62 11.26 -5.44 -31.96
N ILE A 63 12.24 -6.14 -32.49
CA ILE A 63 13.67 -5.89 -32.29
C ILE A 63 14.15 -4.96 -33.40
N LYS A 64 14.85 -3.90 -32.99
CA LYS A 64 15.41 -2.88 -33.88
C LYS A 64 16.85 -2.62 -33.54
N PHE A 65 17.72 -2.71 -34.55
CA PHE A 65 19.14 -2.46 -34.38
C PHE A 65 19.82 -2.10 -35.70
N GLU A 66 21.00 -1.53 -35.55
CA GLU A 66 21.89 -1.19 -36.64
C GLU A 66 23.29 -1.75 -36.36
N ALA A 67 23.91 -2.34 -37.38
CA ALA A 67 25.31 -2.77 -37.36
C ALA A 67 26.06 -2.14 -38.53
N GLU A 68 27.24 -1.58 -38.27
CA GLU A 68 28.08 -0.89 -39.25
C GLU A 68 29.53 -1.34 -39.15
N ASP A 69 30.25 -1.33 -40.26
CA ASP A 69 31.68 -1.60 -40.33
C ASP A 69 32.39 -0.63 -41.29
N ASP A 70 33.69 -0.36 -41.06
CA ASP A 70 34.46 0.54 -41.93
C ASP A 70 34.76 -0.07 -43.31
N ILE A 71 34.83 -1.40 -43.41
CA ILE A 71 35.14 -2.13 -44.64
C ILE A 71 33.97 -3.02 -45.10
N GLU A 72 33.63 -4.07 -44.34
CA GLU A 72 32.64 -5.07 -44.73
C GLU A 72 32.23 -6.01 -43.57
N LEU A 73 30.92 -6.14 -43.36
CA LEU A 73 30.32 -7.11 -42.45
C LEU A 73 30.34 -8.52 -43.06
N ALA A 74 30.85 -9.50 -42.31
CA ALA A 74 30.76 -10.91 -42.69
C ALA A 74 29.45 -11.55 -42.21
N SER A 75 29.05 -11.27 -40.97
CA SER A 75 27.81 -11.80 -40.42
C SER A 75 27.29 -10.99 -39.24
N VAL A 76 25.96 -10.98 -39.06
CA VAL A 76 25.31 -10.43 -37.87
C VAL A 76 24.32 -11.47 -37.34
N SER A 77 24.42 -11.83 -36.05
CA SER A 77 23.49 -12.72 -35.38
C SER A 77 22.76 -12.03 -34.23
N VAL A 78 21.48 -12.35 -34.09
CA VAL A 78 20.62 -11.89 -33.01
C VAL A 78 20.24 -13.10 -32.16
N ALA A 79 20.52 -13.03 -30.87
CA ALA A 79 20.19 -14.06 -29.90
C ALA A 79 19.38 -13.48 -28.75
N LEU A 80 18.38 -14.22 -28.30
CA LEU A 80 17.63 -13.93 -27.09
C LEU A 80 17.91 -15.05 -26.09
N ASP A 81 18.34 -14.70 -24.88
CA ASP A 81 18.68 -15.64 -23.80
C ASP A 81 19.68 -16.72 -24.24
N GLY A 82 20.67 -16.31 -25.04
CA GLY A 82 21.69 -17.19 -25.61
C GLY A 82 21.22 -18.07 -26.78
N THR A 83 19.95 -18.01 -27.17
CA THR A 83 19.40 -18.73 -28.32
C THR A 83 19.34 -17.82 -29.55
N THR A 84 20.05 -18.18 -30.61
CA THR A 84 20.01 -17.42 -31.88
C THR A 84 18.62 -17.49 -32.51
N ILE A 85 17.98 -16.32 -32.65
CA ILE A 85 16.67 -16.17 -33.29
C ILE A 85 16.78 -15.74 -34.76
N LYS A 86 17.87 -15.08 -35.14
CA LYS A 86 18.10 -14.63 -36.51
C LYS A 86 19.59 -14.51 -36.83
N SER A 87 19.94 -14.72 -38.10
CA SER A 87 21.28 -14.44 -38.62
C SER A 87 21.20 -13.85 -40.01
N TYR A 88 22.16 -12.97 -40.31
CA TYR A 88 22.33 -12.27 -41.56
C TYR A 88 23.76 -12.51 -42.05
N SER A 89 23.91 -12.92 -43.30
CA SER A 89 25.20 -13.10 -43.98
C SER A 89 25.21 -12.56 -45.40
N ASP A 90 24.06 -12.04 -45.85
CA ASP A 90 23.87 -11.46 -47.17
C ASP A 90 23.35 -10.03 -46.97
N PHE A 91 24.10 -9.04 -47.46
CA PHE A 91 23.84 -7.63 -47.21
C PHE A 91 23.61 -6.89 -48.53
N LEU A 92 22.61 -6.01 -48.57
CA LEU A 92 22.41 -5.10 -49.71
C LEU A 92 23.47 -3.99 -49.71
N ASP A 93 23.80 -3.49 -48.51
CA ASP A 93 24.95 -2.65 -48.23
C ASP A 93 25.90 -3.44 -47.34
N TYR A 94 27.04 -3.84 -47.89
CA TYR A 94 28.01 -4.71 -47.22
C TYR A 94 28.68 -4.04 -46.01
N ARG A 95 28.54 -2.71 -45.84
CA ARG A 95 29.06 -1.98 -44.67
C ARG A 95 28.03 -1.75 -43.59
N ARG A 96 26.74 -1.95 -43.87
CA ARG A 96 25.67 -1.55 -42.97
C ARG A 96 24.45 -2.45 -43.07
N LEU A 97 24.01 -2.93 -41.92
CA LEU A 97 22.73 -3.60 -41.74
C LEU A 97 21.83 -2.76 -40.83
N VAL A 98 20.63 -2.43 -41.31
CA VAL A 98 19.56 -1.83 -40.52
C VAL A 98 18.40 -2.80 -40.45
N VAL A 99 17.95 -3.12 -39.24
CA VAL A 99 16.79 -3.99 -38.99
C VAL A 99 15.81 -3.22 -38.11
N ASP A 100 14.59 -3.00 -38.61
CA ASP A 100 13.56 -2.23 -37.92
C ASP A 100 12.26 -3.03 -37.66
N ASP A 101 12.19 -4.28 -38.12
CA ASP A 101 10.97 -5.08 -38.23
C ASP A 101 11.15 -6.55 -37.80
N LEU A 102 12.21 -6.88 -37.06
CA LEU A 102 12.41 -8.25 -36.58
C LEU A 102 11.44 -8.56 -35.43
N VAL A 103 10.37 -9.28 -35.74
CA VAL A 103 9.37 -9.69 -34.76
C VAL A 103 9.77 -10.99 -34.06
N TYR A 104 9.63 -11.03 -32.73
CA TYR A 104 9.76 -12.24 -31.91
C TYR A 104 8.49 -12.39 -31.07
N ASP A 105 7.78 -13.51 -31.20
CA ASP A 105 6.44 -13.74 -30.62
C ASP A 105 6.39 -14.83 -29.54
N GLN A 106 7.55 -15.26 -29.03
CA GLN A 106 7.69 -16.31 -28.03
C GLN A 106 8.34 -15.79 -26.73
N LEU A 107 8.07 -14.53 -26.35
CA LEU A 107 8.66 -13.94 -25.14
C LEU A 107 7.88 -14.41 -23.90
N ALA A 108 8.47 -15.30 -23.11
CA ALA A 108 7.90 -15.79 -21.85
C ALA A 108 8.15 -14.81 -20.69
N ASP A 109 7.52 -14.98 -19.53
CA ASP A 109 7.78 -14.13 -18.36
C ASP A 109 9.22 -14.30 -17.84
N GLY A 110 9.81 -13.22 -17.36
CA GLY A 110 11.12 -13.20 -16.71
C GLY A 110 12.10 -12.16 -17.27
N GLU A 111 13.32 -12.21 -16.77
CA GLU A 111 14.43 -11.40 -17.28
C GLU A 111 14.97 -11.98 -18.58
N HIS A 112 15.24 -11.10 -19.54
CA HIS A 112 15.73 -11.43 -20.86
C HIS A 112 16.97 -10.63 -21.23
N VAL A 113 17.83 -11.27 -22.02
CA VAL A 113 19.02 -10.63 -22.59
C VAL A 113 18.99 -10.75 -24.10
N LEU A 114 18.79 -9.61 -24.78
CA LEU A 114 18.98 -9.54 -26.23
C LEU A 114 20.47 -9.29 -26.51
N THR A 115 21.10 -10.19 -27.26
CA THR A 115 22.47 -10.04 -27.75
C THR A 115 22.47 -9.90 -29.26
N VAL A 116 23.10 -8.84 -29.77
CA VAL A 116 23.44 -8.69 -31.19
C VAL A 116 24.96 -8.81 -31.33
N THR A 117 25.39 -9.74 -32.18
CA THR A 117 26.80 -10.00 -32.48
C THR A 117 27.07 -9.69 -33.94
N ALA A 118 28.05 -8.84 -34.23
CA ALA A 118 28.50 -8.55 -35.59
C ALA A 118 29.97 -8.94 -35.75
N ILE A 119 30.29 -9.57 -36.89
CA ILE A 119 31.63 -10.05 -37.25
C ILE A 119 31.97 -9.50 -38.63
N ASP A 120 33.16 -8.93 -38.80
CA ASP A 120 33.71 -8.49 -40.08
C ASP A 120 34.41 -9.64 -40.86
N LEU A 121 34.90 -9.37 -42.07
CA LEU A 121 35.61 -10.37 -42.88
C LEU A 121 36.98 -10.79 -42.34
N ASP A 122 37.64 -9.92 -41.56
CA ASP A 122 38.91 -10.21 -40.89
C ASP A 122 38.73 -10.97 -39.56
N GLY A 123 37.48 -11.16 -39.14
CA GLY A 123 37.07 -11.92 -37.96
C GLY A 123 37.05 -11.13 -36.66
N LYS A 124 37.13 -9.79 -36.67
CA LYS A 124 36.91 -9.01 -35.44
C LYS A 124 35.41 -9.02 -35.14
N THR A 125 35.08 -8.87 -33.87
CA THR A 125 33.73 -9.14 -33.37
C THR A 125 33.34 -8.12 -32.32
N THR A 126 32.09 -7.64 -32.43
CA THR A 126 31.45 -6.81 -31.42
C THR A 126 30.17 -7.48 -30.93
N ASN A 127 29.94 -7.42 -29.62
CA ASN A 127 28.71 -7.86 -28.99
C ASN A 127 28.06 -6.66 -28.30
N SER A 128 26.80 -6.39 -28.64
CA SER A 128 25.97 -5.44 -27.91
C SER A 128 24.84 -6.19 -27.22
N MET A 129 24.56 -5.81 -25.99
CA MET A 129 23.55 -6.47 -25.15
C MET A 129 22.59 -5.44 -24.59
N VAL A 130 21.32 -5.83 -24.50
CA VAL A 130 20.28 -5.10 -23.79
C VAL A 130 19.57 -6.05 -22.84
N ASN A 131 19.44 -5.67 -21.58
CA ASN A 131 18.63 -6.39 -20.60
C ASN A 131 17.24 -5.76 -20.51
N PHE A 132 16.22 -6.60 -20.46
CA PHE A 132 14.82 -6.19 -20.34
C PHE A 132 14.02 -7.33 -19.69
N THR A 133 12.80 -7.05 -19.23
CA THR A 133 11.99 -8.02 -18.49
C THR A 133 10.62 -8.12 -19.14
N LYS A 134 10.02 -9.32 -19.17
CA LYS A 134 8.57 -9.47 -19.32
C LYS A 134 8.00 -9.74 -17.94
N GLU A 135 7.15 -8.84 -17.47
CA GLU A 135 6.49 -9.02 -16.18
C GLU A 135 5.32 -9.98 -16.31
N PRO A 136 5.10 -10.87 -15.32
CA PRO A 136 3.94 -11.72 -15.30
C PRO A 136 2.66 -10.89 -15.22
N ALA A 137 1.61 -11.37 -15.86
CA ALA A 137 0.31 -10.74 -15.79
C ALA A 137 -0.19 -10.68 -14.34
N TYR A 138 -0.80 -9.55 -13.97
CA TYR A 138 -1.41 -9.42 -12.65
C TYR A 138 -2.52 -10.45 -12.49
N VAL A 139 -2.48 -11.16 -11.36
CA VAL A 139 -3.52 -12.09 -10.96
C VAL A 139 -4.37 -11.38 -9.92
N SER A 140 -5.67 -11.22 -10.21
CA SER A 140 -6.62 -10.60 -9.28
C SER A 140 -6.50 -11.19 -7.88
N LYS A 141 -6.29 -10.30 -6.91
CA LYS A 141 -6.02 -10.65 -5.52
C LYS A 141 -7.31 -10.85 -4.72
N TYR A 142 -8.37 -10.16 -5.13
CA TYR A 142 -9.62 -10.08 -4.35
C TYR A 142 -10.83 -10.56 -5.16
N PRO A 143 -11.81 -11.23 -4.51
CA PRO A 143 -13.01 -11.66 -5.20
C PRO A 143 -13.78 -10.48 -5.79
N GLY A 144 -14.15 -10.57 -7.07
CA GLY A 144 -14.98 -9.57 -7.75
C GLY A 144 -14.25 -8.30 -8.19
N GLU A 145 -12.92 -8.25 -8.07
CA GLU A 145 -12.09 -7.16 -8.59
C GLU A 145 -12.08 -7.18 -10.13
N ILE A 146 -12.34 -6.03 -10.75
CA ILE A 146 -12.52 -5.86 -12.20
C ILE A 146 -11.70 -4.71 -12.82
N LEU A 147 -11.05 -3.91 -11.97
CA LEU A 147 -10.05 -2.89 -12.32
C LEU A 147 -8.99 -2.91 -11.24
N TYR A 148 -7.72 -2.83 -11.64
CA TYR A 148 -6.64 -2.44 -10.74
C TYR A 148 -5.66 -1.53 -11.46
N MET A 149 -5.54 -0.28 -10.99
CA MET A 149 -4.59 0.71 -11.51
C MET A 149 -3.68 1.20 -10.36
N PRO A 150 -2.44 0.69 -10.26
CA PRO A 150 -1.46 1.17 -9.27
C PRO A 150 -0.73 2.45 -9.72
N PHE A 151 -0.87 2.86 -10.98
CA PHE A 151 -0.19 4.06 -11.52
C PHE A 151 1.35 4.01 -11.48
N ASP A 152 1.93 2.80 -11.53
CA ASP A 152 3.36 2.52 -11.65
C ASP A 152 3.93 2.93 -13.03
N GLY A 153 4.04 4.24 -13.26
CA GLY A 153 4.60 4.82 -14.48
C GLY A 153 3.68 4.81 -15.71
N ALA A 154 2.46 4.27 -15.60
CA ALA A 154 1.49 4.22 -16.69
C ALA A 154 0.03 4.18 -16.19
N TYR A 155 -0.91 4.56 -17.06
CA TYR A 155 -2.36 4.55 -16.78
C TYR A 155 -3.02 3.24 -17.23
N VAL A 156 -2.48 2.10 -16.81
CA VAL A 156 -2.92 0.78 -17.26
C VAL A 156 -3.74 0.07 -16.19
N ASP A 157 -4.88 -0.49 -16.59
CA ASP A 157 -5.60 -1.48 -15.80
C ASP A 157 -4.87 -2.83 -15.86
N LEU A 158 -4.27 -3.28 -14.76
CA LEU A 158 -3.52 -4.53 -14.73
C LEU A 158 -4.38 -5.79 -14.88
N ILE A 159 -5.70 -5.70 -14.74
CA ILE A 159 -6.60 -6.85 -14.93
C ILE A 159 -6.92 -7.04 -16.42
N SER A 160 -7.34 -5.98 -17.10
CA SER A 160 -7.68 -6.06 -18.53
C SER A 160 -6.52 -5.78 -19.47
N PHE A 161 -5.45 -5.15 -18.97
CA PHE A 161 -4.37 -4.52 -19.74
C PHE A 161 -4.85 -3.40 -20.69
N GLU A 162 -6.04 -2.85 -20.45
CA GLU A 162 -6.51 -1.63 -21.12
C GLU A 162 -5.76 -0.42 -20.56
N GLU A 163 -5.13 0.34 -21.45
CA GLU A 163 -4.59 1.66 -21.11
C GLU A 163 -5.72 2.69 -21.18
N ALA A 164 -5.86 3.49 -20.12
CA ALA A 164 -6.91 4.50 -20.04
C ALA A 164 -6.67 5.62 -21.05
N GLU A 165 -7.75 6.13 -21.65
CA GLU A 165 -7.68 7.33 -22.48
C GLU A 165 -7.43 8.55 -21.59
N GLU A 166 -6.38 9.29 -21.90
CA GLU A 166 -6.01 10.53 -21.23
C GLU A 166 -6.70 11.74 -21.87
N ILE A 167 -7.43 12.49 -21.05
CA ILE A 167 -7.94 13.80 -21.44
C ILE A 167 -7.14 14.87 -20.70
N GLY A 168 -6.61 15.83 -21.45
CA GLY A 168 -5.77 16.90 -20.93
C GLY A 168 -4.30 16.49 -20.84
N SER A 169 -3.65 16.76 -19.70
CA SER A 169 -2.22 16.46 -19.48
C SER A 169 -1.94 16.07 -18.03
N PRO A 170 -2.49 14.94 -17.53
CA PRO A 170 -2.10 14.40 -16.24
C PRO A 170 -0.63 13.96 -16.26
N SER A 171 -0.04 13.75 -15.07
CA SER A 171 1.32 13.22 -14.93
C SER A 171 1.39 12.09 -13.91
N ILE A 172 2.51 11.38 -13.87
CA ILE A 172 2.86 10.45 -12.79
C ILE A 172 3.79 11.16 -11.81
N SER A 173 3.46 11.07 -10.51
CA SER A 173 4.25 11.58 -9.39
C SER A 173 5.14 10.49 -8.80
N GLU A 174 6.31 10.88 -8.28
CA GLU A 174 7.19 9.98 -7.49
C GLU A 174 6.70 9.80 -6.04
N ASP A 175 5.79 10.66 -5.57
CA ASP A 175 5.11 10.50 -4.27
C ASP A 175 3.95 9.52 -4.42
N ASN A 176 4.01 8.38 -3.73
CA ASN A 176 3.08 7.26 -3.85
C ASN A 176 2.81 6.62 -2.47
N ILE A 177 1.77 5.80 -2.36
CA ILE A 177 1.54 4.94 -1.18
C ILE A 177 2.32 3.63 -1.31
N ALA A 178 2.46 3.14 -2.54
CA ALA A 178 3.19 1.93 -2.91
C ALA A 178 3.70 2.03 -4.36
N GLY A 179 4.59 1.12 -4.74
CA GLY A 179 5.05 1.00 -6.11
C GLY A 179 5.98 2.14 -6.57
N ASP A 180 5.91 2.45 -7.87
CA ASP A 180 6.85 3.30 -8.60
C ASP A 180 6.24 4.65 -9.02
N GLY A 181 4.98 4.92 -8.67
CA GLY A 181 4.38 6.24 -8.90
C GLY A 181 2.90 6.31 -8.54
N SER A 182 2.35 7.52 -8.61
CA SER A 182 0.91 7.76 -8.44
C SER A 182 0.38 8.69 -9.53
N TYR A 183 -0.93 8.65 -9.81
CA TYR A 183 -1.56 9.62 -10.70
C TYR A 183 -1.51 11.01 -10.07
N GLN A 184 -1.10 12.01 -10.86
CA GLN A 184 -1.17 13.43 -10.50
C GLN A 184 -2.09 14.16 -11.48
N GLY A 185 -3.21 14.65 -10.95
CA GLY A 185 -4.15 15.43 -11.73
C GLY A 185 -3.68 16.85 -12.03
N ALA A 186 -4.28 17.46 -13.06
CA ALA A 186 -4.11 18.86 -13.40
C ALA A 186 -5.45 19.49 -13.79
N THR A 187 -5.44 20.79 -14.06
CA THR A 187 -6.64 21.49 -14.54
C THR A 187 -7.15 20.88 -15.86
N ASP A 188 -8.46 20.61 -15.93
CA ASP A 188 -9.16 20.04 -17.07
C ASP A 188 -8.68 18.65 -17.51
N THR A 189 -8.15 17.84 -16.58
CA THR A 189 -7.67 16.48 -16.87
C THR A 189 -8.54 15.38 -16.27
N TYR A 190 -8.59 14.21 -16.93
CA TYR A 190 -9.13 12.97 -16.37
C TYR A 190 -8.70 11.75 -17.18
N LEU A 191 -8.90 10.57 -16.61
CA LEU A 191 -8.78 9.30 -17.32
C LEU A 191 -10.16 8.68 -17.56
N THR A 192 -10.31 7.98 -18.68
CA THR A 192 -11.53 7.20 -18.98
C THR A 192 -11.19 5.83 -19.57
N LEU A 193 -12.05 4.86 -19.29
CA LEU A 193 -12.02 3.49 -19.80
C LEU A 193 -13.41 3.14 -20.37
N ASP A 194 -13.55 1.99 -21.03
CA ASP A 194 -14.86 1.53 -21.49
C ASP A 194 -15.87 1.38 -20.33
N SER A 195 -16.82 2.32 -20.28
CA SER A 195 -17.84 2.40 -19.24
C SER A 195 -18.73 1.16 -19.14
N GLU A 196 -18.91 0.38 -20.23
CA GLU A 196 -19.79 -0.80 -20.23
C GLU A 196 -19.30 -1.89 -19.28
N ARG A 197 -17.97 -1.98 -19.04
CA ARG A 197 -17.35 -2.97 -18.16
C ARG A 197 -17.80 -2.84 -16.70
N PHE A 198 -18.21 -1.63 -16.31
CA PHE A 198 -18.43 -1.25 -14.92
C PHE A 198 -19.90 -1.23 -14.50
N LYS A 199 -20.83 -1.46 -15.45
CA LYS A 199 -22.29 -1.41 -15.22
C LYS A 199 -22.82 -2.70 -14.59
N ASN A 200 -22.49 -2.89 -13.31
CA ASN A 200 -22.86 -4.07 -12.53
C ASN A 200 -24.04 -3.77 -11.59
N ALA A 201 -24.76 -4.80 -11.14
CA ALA A 201 -25.87 -4.62 -10.20
C ALA A 201 -25.41 -4.09 -8.82
N GLU A 202 -24.14 -4.36 -8.50
CA GLU A 202 -23.42 -3.88 -7.33
C GLU A 202 -22.08 -3.31 -7.79
N PHE A 203 -21.53 -2.38 -7.01
CA PHE A 203 -20.32 -1.67 -7.37
C PHE A 203 -19.58 -1.20 -6.12
N SER A 204 -18.26 -1.39 -6.10
CA SER A 204 -17.40 -0.78 -5.09
C SER A 204 -16.14 -0.22 -5.72
N ALA A 205 -15.60 0.83 -5.11
CA ALA A 205 -14.26 1.33 -5.41
C ALA A 205 -13.52 1.63 -4.13
N ILE A 206 -12.20 1.43 -4.15
CA ILE A 206 -11.27 1.77 -3.09
C ILE A 206 -9.99 2.30 -3.74
N PHE A 207 -9.41 3.32 -3.13
CA PHE A 207 -8.18 3.96 -3.61
C PHE A 207 -7.56 4.81 -2.51
N TRP A 208 -6.29 5.14 -2.68
CA TRP A 208 -5.58 6.09 -1.83
C TRP A 208 -5.50 7.46 -2.50
N MET A 209 -5.63 8.53 -1.71
CA MET A 209 -5.46 9.90 -2.20
C MET A 209 -4.64 10.73 -1.23
N LYS A 210 -3.72 11.54 -1.77
CA LYS A 210 -3.11 12.67 -1.06
C LYS A 210 -3.79 13.95 -1.52
N VAL A 211 -4.68 14.46 -0.68
CA VAL A 211 -5.68 15.46 -1.07
C VAL A 211 -5.06 16.85 -1.23
N ASN A 212 -5.27 17.47 -2.39
CA ASN A 212 -4.87 18.84 -2.64
C ASN A 212 -5.96 19.83 -2.16
N SER A 213 -5.55 20.88 -1.45
CA SER A 213 -6.45 21.96 -1.00
C SER A 213 -7.13 22.73 -2.15
N THR A 214 -6.55 22.72 -3.35
CA THR A 214 -7.08 23.37 -4.56
C THR A 214 -7.11 22.35 -5.70
N PRO A 215 -8.20 22.23 -6.47
CA PRO A 215 -9.48 22.93 -6.30
C PRO A 215 -10.18 22.52 -5.00
N ASP A 216 -11.11 23.37 -4.52
CA ASP A 216 -11.88 23.11 -3.29
C ASP A 216 -13.18 22.33 -3.55
N ARG A 217 -13.35 21.86 -4.79
CA ARG A 217 -14.41 20.97 -5.26
C ARG A 217 -13.94 20.25 -6.51
N ALA A 218 -14.25 18.96 -6.63
CA ALA A 218 -13.91 18.16 -7.80
C ALA A 218 -14.69 16.85 -7.79
N GLY A 219 -14.89 16.27 -8.98
CA GLY A 219 -15.30 14.86 -9.08
C GLY A 219 -14.08 13.97 -8.95
N ILE A 220 -14.21 12.82 -8.29
CA ILE A 220 -13.11 11.87 -8.07
C ILE A 220 -13.34 10.61 -8.89
N LEU A 221 -14.51 10.00 -8.78
CA LEU A 221 -14.89 8.85 -9.59
C LEU A 221 -16.35 9.01 -9.97
N THR A 222 -16.62 9.19 -11.26
CA THR A 222 -17.99 9.39 -11.74
C THR A 222 -18.29 8.42 -12.87
N LEU A 223 -19.44 7.75 -12.77
CA LEU A 223 -19.97 6.89 -13.83
C LEU A 223 -21.42 7.30 -14.02
N SER A 224 -21.63 8.26 -14.90
CA SER A 224 -22.88 9.04 -14.94
C SER A 224 -23.44 9.22 -16.36
N ALA A 225 -24.75 9.48 -16.44
CA ALA A 225 -25.42 9.83 -17.70
C ALA A 225 -25.08 11.28 -18.12
N PRO A 226 -25.19 11.63 -19.42
CA PRO A 226 -25.02 12.99 -19.90
C PRO A 226 -25.87 14.01 -19.14
N LEU A 227 -25.40 15.27 -19.14
CA LEU A 227 -26.16 16.38 -18.56
C LEU A 227 -27.54 16.51 -19.21
N ILE A 228 -28.55 16.76 -18.40
CA ILE A 228 -29.91 17.09 -18.85
C ILE A 228 -29.84 18.44 -19.57
N ASP A 229 -30.29 18.44 -20.84
CA ASP A 229 -30.25 19.60 -21.74
C ASP A 229 -28.86 20.26 -21.87
N GLY A 230 -27.79 19.54 -21.52
CA GLY A 230 -26.42 20.03 -21.55
C GLY A 230 -26.04 20.97 -20.37
N THR A 231 -26.90 21.13 -19.36
CA THR A 231 -26.68 22.08 -18.27
C THR A 231 -26.81 21.52 -16.87
N ASP A 232 -27.71 20.55 -16.65
CA ASP A 232 -28.01 20.04 -15.31
C ASP A 232 -27.49 18.62 -15.11
N ASN A 233 -27.02 18.31 -13.90
CA ASN A 233 -26.57 16.96 -13.55
C ASN A 233 -27.78 16.00 -13.49
N ASP A 234 -27.74 14.87 -14.21
CA ASP A 234 -28.75 13.81 -14.05
C ASP A 234 -28.44 12.90 -12.86
N LEU A 235 -28.81 13.33 -11.66
CA LEU A 235 -28.57 12.57 -10.43
C LEU A 235 -29.38 11.27 -10.33
N THR A 236 -30.30 11.00 -11.25
CA THR A 236 -31.17 9.82 -11.18
C THR A 236 -30.51 8.55 -11.73
N LYS A 237 -29.39 8.67 -12.46
CA LYS A 237 -28.69 7.56 -13.13
C LYS A 237 -27.22 7.51 -12.76
N GLY A 238 -26.64 6.33 -12.56
CA GLY A 238 -25.23 6.13 -12.25
C GLY A 238 -24.82 6.69 -10.89
N PHE A 239 -23.51 6.92 -10.69
CA PHE A 239 -22.97 7.46 -9.44
C PHE A 239 -21.97 8.59 -9.65
N ARG A 240 -21.75 9.36 -8.58
CA ARG A 240 -20.67 10.35 -8.44
C ARG A 240 -20.08 10.27 -7.05
N PHE A 241 -18.80 9.99 -6.97
CA PHE A 241 -17.99 10.21 -5.78
C PHE A 241 -17.15 11.46 -5.99
N PHE A 242 -17.30 12.45 -5.11
CA PHE A 242 -16.78 13.81 -5.30
C PHE A 242 -16.49 14.48 -3.96
N ARG A 243 -15.79 15.61 -3.98
CA ARG A 243 -15.48 16.40 -2.78
C ARG A 243 -15.88 17.87 -2.90
N GLU A 244 -16.12 18.49 -1.75
CA GLU A 244 -16.42 19.92 -1.61
C GLU A 244 -15.79 20.54 -0.34
N ASN A 245 -15.54 21.84 -0.36
CA ASN A 245 -15.02 22.60 0.78
C ASN A 245 -15.92 22.50 2.03
N ALA A 246 -15.30 22.17 3.16
CA ALA A 246 -15.89 22.09 4.49
C ALA A 246 -15.05 22.87 5.50
N ASN A 247 -15.15 24.20 5.48
CA ASN A 247 -14.45 25.10 6.41
C ASN A 247 -12.91 24.94 6.40
N GLY A 248 -12.31 24.76 5.21
CA GLY A 248 -10.87 24.54 5.05
C GLY A 248 -10.48 23.07 4.95
N LYS A 249 -11.35 22.15 5.39
CA LYS A 249 -11.29 20.72 5.07
C LYS A 249 -11.98 20.41 3.74
N GLN A 250 -11.91 19.17 3.31
CA GLN A 250 -12.55 18.63 2.11
C GLN A 250 -13.52 17.52 2.50
N ARG A 251 -14.80 17.66 2.17
CA ARG A 251 -15.82 16.65 2.45
C ARG A 251 -16.04 15.75 1.27
N PHE A 252 -15.86 14.44 1.44
CA PHE A 252 -16.11 13.43 0.42
C PHE A 252 -17.54 12.90 0.48
N LYS A 253 -18.17 12.73 -0.67
CA LYS A 253 -19.60 12.44 -0.78
C LYS A 253 -19.88 11.46 -1.91
N LEU A 254 -20.88 10.61 -1.71
CA LEU A 254 -21.45 9.79 -2.77
C LEU A 254 -22.87 10.26 -3.09
N ASN A 255 -23.15 10.42 -4.39
CA ASN A 255 -24.50 10.45 -4.94
C ASN A 255 -24.72 9.25 -5.85
N ALA A 256 -25.80 8.50 -5.64
CA ALA A 256 -26.15 7.34 -6.46
C ALA A 256 -27.61 7.42 -6.94
N GLY A 257 -27.83 7.13 -8.21
CA GLY A 257 -29.13 7.22 -8.89
C GLY A 257 -29.83 5.86 -9.01
N SER A 258 -31.08 5.77 -8.55
CA SER A 258 -31.90 4.55 -8.62
C SER A 258 -32.89 4.52 -9.79
N GLY A 259 -32.79 5.51 -10.67
CA GLY A 259 -33.65 5.71 -11.82
C GLY A 259 -34.85 6.62 -11.56
N ASP A 260 -35.38 6.62 -10.34
CA ASP A 260 -36.46 7.51 -9.90
C ASP A 260 -35.93 8.80 -9.23
N ALA A 261 -34.81 8.69 -8.52
CA ALA A 261 -34.19 9.79 -7.77
C ALA A 261 -32.69 9.54 -7.54
N GLY A 262 -31.98 10.62 -7.21
CA GLY A 262 -30.62 10.54 -6.64
C GLY A 262 -30.66 10.48 -5.12
N THR A 263 -29.85 9.61 -4.53
CA THR A 263 -29.69 9.44 -3.07
C THR A 263 -28.31 9.93 -2.63
N TRP A 264 -28.23 10.58 -1.47
CA TRP A 264 -27.02 11.24 -0.97
C TRP A 264 -26.44 10.55 0.27
N PHE A 265 -25.13 10.37 0.27
CA PHE A 265 -24.32 9.85 1.38
C PHE A 265 -23.16 10.83 1.63
N ASP A 266 -23.42 11.86 2.46
CA ASP A 266 -22.51 13.00 2.71
C ASP A 266 -21.58 12.75 3.90
N GLY A 267 -22.03 11.96 4.89
CA GLY A 267 -21.25 11.63 6.10
C GLY A 267 -21.00 12.78 7.08
N GLY A 268 -21.23 14.03 6.70
CA GLY A 268 -20.99 15.16 7.60
C GLY A 268 -19.52 15.29 7.97
N GLU A 269 -19.25 15.64 9.22
CA GLU A 269 -17.88 15.80 9.74
C GLU A 269 -17.07 14.49 9.70
N ALA A 270 -17.73 13.33 9.72
CA ALA A 270 -17.05 12.03 9.58
C ALA A 270 -16.48 11.80 8.17
N ALA A 271 -16.86 12.62 7.19
CA ALA A 271 -16.32 12.60 5.83
C ALA A 271 -15.38 13.78 5.53
N ASP A 272 -15.01 14.57 6.54
CA ASP A 272 -14.12 15.73 6.39
C ASP A 272 -12.65 15.36 6.55
N VAL A 273 -11.88 15.59 5.49
CA VAL A 273 -10.43 15.34 5.44
C VAL A 273 -9.68 16.67 5.47
N ASP A 274 -8.63 16.77 6.26
CA ASP A 274 -7.78 17.96 6.30
C ASP A 274 -6.65 17.86 5.24
N PRO A 275 -6.72 18.62 4.12
CA PRO A 275 -5.69 18.55 3.08
C PRO A 275 -4.35 19.15 3.52
N THR A 276 -4.26 19.77 4.71
CA THR A 276 -3.03 20.39 5.20
C THR A 276 -2.09 19.42 5.92
N THR A 277 -2.56 18.21 6.27
CA THR A 277 -1.69 17.17 6.85
C THR A 277 -0.67 16.66 5.83
N GLY A 278 -1.03 16.67 4.54
CA GLY A 278 -0.20 16.14 3.47
C GLY A 278 -0.06 14.61 3.53
N GLU A 279 -0.94 13.94 4.27
CA GLU A 279 -0.96 12.49 4.44
C GLU A 279 -1.79 11.83 3.34
N TRP A 280 -1.47 10.56 3.07
CA TRP A 280 -2.30 9.69 2.25
C TRP A 280 -3.49 9.23 3.09
N ILE A 281 -4.68 9.28 2.49
CA ILE A 281 -5.91 8.75 3.08
C ILE A 281 -6.52 7.69 2.17
N ASN A 282 -7.20 6.72 2.74
CA ASN A 282 -7.96 5.76 1.95
C ASN A 282 -9.41 6.21 1.82
N LEU A 283 -9.92 6.11 0.60
CA LEU A 283 -11.30 6.44 0.26
C LEU A 283 -11.93 5.22 -0.38
N ALA A 284 -13.10 4.84 0.11
CA ALA A 284 -13.89 3.78 -0.49
C ALA A 284 -15.37 4.10 -0.49
N PHE A 285 -16.10 3.49 -1.41
CA PHE A 285 -17.56 3.45 -1.36
C PHE A 285 -18.09 2.13 -1.88
N THR A 286 -19.27 1.76 -1.40
CA THR A 286 -19.95 0.52 -1.75
C THR A 286 -21.40 0.81 -2.13
N ILE A 287 -21.89 0.12 -3.16
CA ILE A 287 -23.26 0.20 -3.65
C ILE A 287 -23.74 -1.24 -3.85
N SER A 288 -24.65 -1.69 -3.01
CA SER A 288 -25.33 -2.99 -3.15
C SER A 288 -26.74 -2.82 -3.70
N GLY A 289 -27.47 -3.93 -3.84
CA GLY A 289 -28.90 -3.90 -4.19
C GLY A 289 -29.82 -3.28 -3.13
N SER A 290 -29.35 -3.08 -1.89
CA SER A 290 -30.18 -2.57 -0.78
C SER A 290 -29.55 -1.46 0.05
N GLU A 291 -28.26 -1.20 -0.07
CA GLU A 291 -27.54 -0.18 0.71
C GLU A 291 -26.42 0.47 -0.10
N ALA A 292 -26.01 1.66 0.33
CA ALA A 292 -24.76 2.26 -0.09
C ALA A 292 -24.04 2.88 1.12
N ALA A 293 -22.71 2.89 1.05
CA ALA A 293 -21.86 3.41 2.12
C ALA A 293 -20.61 4.12 1.57
N VAL A 294 -20.10 5.07 2.35
CA VAL A 294 -18.86 5.82 2.13
C VAL A 294 -17.93 5.56 3.30
N TYR A 295 -16.67 5.34 3.01
CA TYR A 295 -15.62 5.04 3.97
C TYR A 295 -14.45 6.00 3.82
N ILE A 296 -13.93 6.46 4.96
CA ILE A 296 -12.68 7.23 5.08
C ILE A 296 -11.78 6.44 6.02
N ASP A 297 -10.56 6.12 5.58
CA ASP A 297 -9.59 5.33 6.35
C ASP A 297 -10.17 4.03 6.93
N GLY A 298 -10.95 3.33 6.10
CA GLY A 298 -11.60 2.07 6.46
C GLY A 298 -12.78 2.21 7.42
N GLN A 299 -13.16 3.42 7.83
CA GLN A 299 -14.28 3.70 8.73
C GLN A 299 -15.51 4.17 8.00
N ILE A 300 -16.70 3.71 8.41
CA ILE A 300 -17.97 4.17 7.82
C ILE A 300 -18.19 5.65 8.16
N ALA A 301 -18.07 6.51 7.14
CA ALA A 301 -18.44 7.92 7.24
C ALA A 301 -19.93 8.14 6.96
N SER A 302 -20.51 7.36 6.04
CA SER A 302 -21.95 7.43 5.73
C SER A 302 -22.47 6.07 5.28
N LYS A 303 -23.70 5.72 5.69
CA LYS A 303 -24.35 4.48 5.27
C LYS A 303 -25.87 4.64 5.28
N GLY A 304 -26.55 4.09 4.28
CA GLY A 304 -28.01 4.18 4.20
C GLY A 304 -28.63 3.21 3.19
N ALA A 305 -29.94 3.09 3.25
CA ALA A 305 -30.71 2.27 2.33
C ALA A 305 -30.65 2.85 0.90
N PHE A 306 -30.48 1.97 -0.09
CA PHE A 306 -30.42 2.32 -1.51
C PHE A 306 -31.00 1.19 -2.36
N ASN A 307 -31.90 1.49 -3.29
CA ASN A 307 -32.66 0.46 -4.00
C ASN A 307 -32.04 0.11 -5.36
N GLY A 308 -30.72 -0.13 -5.37
CA GLY A 308 -29.97 -0.47 -6.58
C GLY A 308 -29.75 0.71 -7.53
N ILE A 309 -28.67 0.59 -8.31
CA ILE A 309 -28.23 1.63 -9.24
C ILE A 309 -28.91 1.46 -10.62
N ASP A 310 -29.24 2.58 -11.25
CA ASP A 310 -29.78 2.61 -12.61
C ASP A 310 -28.72 3.12 -13.60
N TRP A 311 -28.39 2.29 -14.59
CA TRP A 311 -27.36 2.58 -15.60
C TRP A 311 -27.91 3.16 -16.92
N THR A 312 -29.20 3.51 -16.99
CA THR A 312 -29.82 4.05 -18.21
C THR A 312 -29.05 5.30 -18.65
N ASP A 313 -28.66 5.31 -19.93
CA ASP A 313 -27.92 6.37 -20.59
C ASP A 313 -26.54 6.74 -19.98
N VAL A 314 -26.06 5.98 -18.99
CA VAL A 314 -24.70 6.14 -18.43
C VAL A 314 -23.67 5.72 -19.47
N ASN A 315 -22.67 6.55 -19.74
CA ASN A 315 -21.78 6.35 -20.88
C ASN A 315 -20.31 6.73 -20.68
N VAL A 316 -19.92 7.27 -19.53
CA VAL A 316 -18.53 7.67 -19.26
C VAL A 316 -18.17 7.32 -17.82
N LEU A 317 -17.05 6.59 -17.66
CA LEU A 317 -16.31 6.52 -16.41
C LEU A 317 -15.25 7.63 -16.44
N SER A 318 -15.35 8.59 -15.53
CA SER A 318 -14.32 9.62 -15.37
C SER A 318 -13.62 9.42 -14.03
N ILE A 319 -12.30 9.24 -14.11
CA ILE A 319 -11.38 9.10 -12.98
C ILE A 319 -10.67 10.44 -12.78
N MET A 320 -10.69 10.93 -11.54
CA MET A 320 -10.18 12.23 -11.09
C MET A 320 -10.85 13.45 -11.73
N SER A 321 -12.11 13.30 -12.16
CA SER A 321 -12.94 14.42 -12.59
C SER A 321 -14.43 14.12 -12.56
N GLY A 322 -15.26 15.17 -12.49
CA GLY A 322 -16.68 15.09 -12.79
C GLY A 322 -17.01 15.41 -14.26
N ALA A 323 -16.06 15.88 -15.06
CA ALA A 323 -16.28 16.05 -16.49
C ALA A 323 -16.41 14.70 -17.22
N PRO A 324 -17.19 14.62 -18.32
CA PRO A 324 -18.07 15.66 -18.85
C PRO A 324 -19.46 15.71 -18.20
N ASN A 325 -19.86 14.66 -17.47
CA ASN A 325 -21.26 14.37 -17.14
C ASN A 325 -21.74 14.87 -15.75
N PHE A 326 -20.84 15.45 -14.95
CA PHE A 326 -21.11 15.99 -13.61
C PHE A 326 -20.47 17.37 -13.42
N THR A 327 -20.72 18.30 -14.34
CA THR A 327 -20.03 19.62 -14.38
C THR A 327 -20.88 20.80 -13.92
N ALA A 328 -22.20 20.62 -13.73
CA ALA A 328 -23.13 21.74 -13.47
C ALA A 328 -22.79 22.57 -12.20
N TRP A 329 -22.07 21.96 -11.25
CA TRP A 329 -21.65 22.60 -9.99
C TRP A 329 -20.14 22.81 -9.90
N ASN A 330 -19.46 22.82 -11.05
CA ASN A 330 -18.02 23.01 -11.16
C ASN A 330 -17.19 21.91 -10.48
N HIS A 331 -17.70 20.68 -10.44
CA HIS A 331 -16.91 19.48 -10.10
C HIS A 331 -16.16 19.03 -11.36
N LEU A 332 -15.15 19.79 -11.74
CA LEU A 332 -14.32 19.52 -12.92
C LEU A 332 -13.23 18.50 -12.53
N SER A 333 -11.97 18.74 -12.88
CA SER A 333 -10.85 17.88 -12.52
C SER A 333 -10.38 18.07 -11.08
N ASP A 334 -9.76 17.03 -10.54
CA ASP A 334 -9.03 17.08 -9.27
C ASP A 334 -7.52 17.16 -9.52
N GLU A 335 -6.80 17.91 -8.68
CA GLU A 335 -5.34 18.08 -8.73
C GLU A 335 -4.62 17.38 -7.57
N SER A 336 -5.31 16.44 -6.90
CA SER A 336 -4.74 15.56 -5.87
C SER A 336 -3.93 14.43 -6.50
N LEU A 337 -3.17 13.72 -5.66
CA LEU A 337 -2.61 12.44 -6.05
C LEU A 337 -3.63 11.32 -5.83
N LEU A 338 -3.64 10.34 -6.73
CA LEU A 338 -4.46 9.13 -6.65
C LEU A 338 -3.55 7.91 -6.84
N ASP A 339 -3.74 6.90 -5.99
CA ASP A 339 -2.95 5.69 -6.02
C ASP A 339 -3.80 4.44 -5.72
N GLU A 340 -3.34 3.27 -6.16
CA GLU A 340 -3.93 1.96 -5.87
C GLU A 340 -5.44 1.87 -6.13
N LEU A 341 -5.90 2.36 -7.30
CA LEU A 341 -7.33 2.35 -7.64
C LEU A 341 -7.81 0.94 -7.99
N ARG A 342 -8.73 0.42 -7.18
CA ARG A 342 -9.43 -0.85 -7.41
C ARG A 342 -10.93 -0.65 -7.56
N ILE A 343 -11.56 -1.36 -8.51
CA ILE A 343 -13.02 -1.40 -8.68
C ILE A 343 -13.51 -2.85 -8.63
N PHE A 344 -14.67 -3.06 -8.01
CA PHE A 344 -15.31 -4.35 -7.84
C PHE A 344 -16.72 -4.39 -8.44
N ASN A 345 -17.11 -5.55 -8.96
CA ASN A 345 -18.46 -5.83 -9.47
C ASN A 345 -19.45 -6.30 -8.37
N ARG A 346 -19.08 -6.10 -7.11
CA ARG A 346 -19.86 -6.44 -5.92
C ARG A 346 -19.65 -5.40 -4.84
N ALA A 347 -20.55 -5.36 -3.87
CA ALA A 347 -20.28 -4.65 -2.63
C ALA A 347 -19.23 -5.41 -1.81
N ILE A 348 -18.15 -4.74 -1.42
CA ILE A 348 -17.14 -5.26 -0.49
C ILE A 348 -17.48 -4.85 0.95
N SER A 349 -17.11 -5.67 1.93
CA SER A 349 -17.31 -5.41 3.36
C SER A 349 -16.29 -4.41 3.92
N GLN A 350 -16.56 -3.89 5.11
CA GLN A 350 -15.63 -2.98 5.80
C GLN A 350 -14.31 -3.68 6.11
N GLU A 351 -14.37 -4.95 6.52
CA GLU A 351 -13.21 -5.78 6.81
C GLU A 351 -12.37 -6.03 5.56
N GLU A 352 -13.02 -6.25 4.40
CA GLU A 352 -12.30 -6.35 3.12
C GLU A 352 -11.63 -5.04 2.74
N ILE A 353 -12.28 -3.89 2.94
CA ILE A 353 -11.68 -2.56 2.71
C ILE A 353 -10.40 -2.40 3.53
N GLN A 354 -10.44 -2.71 4.82
CA GLN A 354 -9.26 -2.57 5.70
C GLN A 354 -8.16 -3.57 5.37
N GLN A 355 -8.52 -4.79 4.95
CA GLN A 355 -7.53 -5.74 4.47
C GLN A 355 -6.83 -5.23 3.21
N ILE A 356 -7.59 -4.66 2.26
CA ILE A 356 -7.03 -4.06 1.04
C ILE A 356 -6.13 -2.88 1.41
N MET A 357 -6.56 -2.02 2.33
CA MET A 357 -5.73 -0.91 2.81
C MET A 357 -4.40 -1.41 3.36
N ALA A 358 -4.42 -2.42 4.23
CA ALA A 358 -3.20 -2.96 4.83
C ALA A 358 -2.31 -3.67 3.82
N ASP A 359 -2.92 -4.30 2.82
CA ASP A 359 -2.23 -4.94 1.73
C ASP A 359 -1.55 -3.94 0.79
N ASP A 360 -2.19 -2.80 0.52
CA ASP A 360 -1.71 -1.75 -0.39
C ASP A 360 -0.64 -0.88 0.29
N SER A 361 -0.87 -0.40 1.52
CA SER A 361 0.09 0.47 2.24
C SER A 361 1.17 -0.28 3.02
N GLY A 362 0.94 -1.57 3.32
CA GLY A 362 1.74 -2.30 4.29
C GLY A 362 1.49 -1.90 5.75
N GLU A 363 0.52 -1.01 6.02
CA GLU A 363 0.20 -0.51 7.37
C GLU A 363 -1.12 -1.09 7.90
N PHE A 364 -1.18 -1.39 9.20
CA PHE A 364 -2.41 -1.89 9.81
C PHE A 364 -3.44 -0.78 10.03
N VAL A 365 -4.70 -1.02 9.62
CA VAL A 365 -5.81 -0.07 9.76
C VAL A 365 -6.88 -0.64 10.68
N SER A 366 -7.17 0.10 11.74
CA SER A 366 -8.12 -0.31 12.76
C SER A 366 -9.58 -0.15 12.34
N THR A 367 -10.44 -1.09 12.76
CA THR A 367 -11.91 -0.98 12.69
C THR A 367 -12.52 -0.10 13.78
N TYR A 368 -11.77 0.22 14.83
CA TYR A 368 -12.23 1.03 15.94
C TYR A 368 -11.82 2.49 15.72
N PRO A 369 -12.77 3.45 15.71
CA PRO A 369 -12.41 4.85 15.67
C PRO A 369 -11.72 5.22 17.00
N PRO A 370 -10.43 5.63 16.98
CA PRO A 370 -9.72 5.97 18.20
C PRO A 370 -10.46 7.10 18.92
N THR A 371 -10.63 6.94 20.23
CA THR A 371 -11.31 7.96 21.06
C THR A 371 -10.33 9.05 21.47
N PHE A 372 -9.04 8.70 21.54
CA PHE A 372 -7.97 9.56 21.98
C PHE A 372 -6.82 9.56 20.97
N ASP A 373 -6.09 10.67 20.92
CA ASP A 373 -4.93 10.81 20.04
C ASP A 373 -3.86 9.77 20.38
N GLY A 374 -3.29 9.14 19.34
CA GLY A 374 -2.28 8.09 19.45
C GLY A 374 -2.76 6.75 20.02
N GLU A 375 -4.06 6.55 20.24
CA GLU A 375 -4.60 5.27 20.71
C GLU A 375 -4.43 4.17 19.65
N MET A 376 -4.00 2.98 20.07
CA MET A 376 -3.65 1.86 19.17
C MET A 376 -4.11 0.47 19.67
N PHE A 377 -4.68 0.42 20.87
CA PHE A 377 -5.15 -0.79 21.52
C PHE A 377 -6.24 -0.42 22.52
N TYR A 378 -7.36 -1.14 22.54
CA TYR A 378 -8.41 -0.93 23.53
C TYR A 378 -9.13 -2.22 23.90
N MET A 379 -9.21 -2.50 25.20
CA MET A 379 -9.99 -3.59 25.78
C MET A 379 -10.90 -3.07 26.88
N PRO A 380 -12.22 -2.97 26.63
CA PRO A 380 -13.20 -2.59 27.65
C PRO A 380 -13.50 -3.72 28.65
N PHE A 381 -13.23 -4.98 28.30
CA PHE A 381 -13.60 -6.15 29.12
C PHE A 381 -15.10 -6.36 29.39
N ASP A 382 -15.97 -5.76 28.57
CA ASP A 382 -17.43 -5.92 28.59
C ASP A 382 -17.91 -7.31 28.13
N GLY A 383 -17.61 -8.34 28.92
CA GLY A 383 -18.02 -9.72 28.65
C GLY A 383 -17.28 -10.39 27.50
N SER A 384 -16.22 -9.77 26.97
CA SER A 384 -15.32 -10.35 25.96
C SER A 384 -13.86 -9.97 26.23
N TYR A 385 -12.92 -10.75 25.70
CA TYR A 385 -11.48 -10.45 25.70
C TYR A 385 -11.01 -9.98 24.31
N ASN A 386 -11.90 -9.31 23.60
CA ASN A 386 -11.64 -8.75 22.28
C ASN A 386 -10.93 -7.39 22.42
N GLU A 387 -9.82 -7.24 21.72
CA GLU A 387 -9.13 -5.98 21.52
C GLU A 387 -9.77 -5.29 20.30
N ARG A 388 -10.27 -4.05 20.50
CA ARG A 388 -11.15 -3.39 19.54
C ARG A 388 -10.43 -2.88 18.30
N PHE A 389 -9.16 -2.49 18.39
CA PHE A 389 -8.46 -1.90 17.25
C PHE A 389 -8.25 -2.91 16.14
N ARG A 390 -7.72 -4.07 16.50
CA ARG A 390 -7.44 -5.18 15.58
C ARG A 390 -8.58 -6.17 15.48
N ASN A 391 -9.61 -6.01 16.31
CA ASN A 391 -10.75 -6.90 16.44
C ASN A 391 -10.30 -8.36 16.63
N ILE A 392 -9.29 -8.57 17.47
CA ILE A 392 -8.73 -9.88 17.79
C ILE A 392 -9.06 -10.27 19.22
N ASP A 393 -9.45 -11.52 19.43
CA ASP A 393 -9.59 -12.06 20.77
C ASP A 393 -8.23 -12.41 21.37
N ALA A 394 -8.07 -12.13 22.66
CA ALA A 394 -6.90 -12.55 23.40
C ALA A 394 -6.77 -14.08 23.40
N THR A 395 -5.53 -14.57 23.39
CA THR A 395 -5.29 -15.94 23.84
C THR A 395 -5.47 -15.99 25.36
N VAL A 396 -6.40 -16.83 25.82
CA VAL A 396 -6.73 -16.99 27.23
C VAL A 396 -5.92 -18.15 27.82
N VAL A 397 -5.15 -17.88 28.87
CA VAL A 397 -4.47 -18.89 29.67
C VAL A 397 -5.15 -19.00 31.03
N GLY A 398 -5.38 -20.24 31.49
CA GLY A 398 -6.05 -20.51 32.75
C GLY A 398 -7.56 -20.28 32.66
N THR A 399 -8.14 -19.71 33.71
CA THR A 399 -9.58 -19.45 33.83
C THR A 399 -9.85 -18.06 34.42
N PRO A 400 -9.43 -16.96 33.75
CA PRO A 400 -9.88 -15.63 34.13
C PRO A 400 -11.40 -15.51 33.91
N GLY A 401 -12.00 -14.50 34.54
CA GLY A 401 -13.44 -14.27 34.45
C GLY A 401 -13.77 -12.80 34.17
N PHE A 402 -15.03 -12.47 34.44
CA PHE A 402 -15.56 -11.11 34.44
C PHE A 402 -16.11 -10.78 35.82
N ALA A 403 -15.86 -9.57 36.30
CA ALA A 403 -16.13 -9.20 37.70
C ALA A 403 -17.62 -9.02 38.02
N GLY A 404 -18.48 -8.79 37.02
CA GLY A 404 -19.88 -8.38 37.24
C GLY A 404 -20.02 -6.94 37.75
N GLU A 405 -18.92 -6.19 37.73
CA GLU A 405 -18.81 -4.76 37.99
C GLU A 405 -17.68 -4.18 37.12
N SER A 406 -17.71 -2.87 36.92
CA SER A 406 -16.75 -2.11 36.11
C SER A 406 -16.79 -0.63 36.52
N VAL A 407 -15.88 0.17 35.98
CA VAL A 407 -15.97 1.64 36.00
C VAL A 407 -16.88 2.11 34.88
N GLU A 408 -16.68 1.58 33.67
CA GLU A 408 -17.51 1.84 32.50
C GLU A 408 -18.01 0.52 31.89
N GLY A 409 -19.13 0.56 31.15
CA GLY A 409 -19.69 -0.64 30.54
C GLY A 409 -20.37 -1.60 31.52
N ASP A 410 -20.35 -2.89 31.18
CA ASP A 410 -21.06 -3.96 31.85
C ASP A 410 -20.14 -4.83 32.75
N ASN A 411 -18.84 -4.94 32.43
CA ASN A 411 -17.91 -5.82 33.14
C ASN A 411 -16.44 -5.39 33.04
N ALA A 412 -15.66 -5.77 34.05
CA ALA A 412 -14.20 -5.71 34.03
C ALA A 412 -13.56 -7.11 33.95
N TYR A 413 -12.30 -7.19 33.53
CA TYR A 413 -11.47 -8.40 33.65
C TYR A 413 -11.35 -8.78 35.12
N ALA A 414 -11.65 -10.05 35.45
CA ALA A 414 -11.39 -10.60 36.77
C ALA A 414 -10.26 -11.63 36.70
N GLY A 415 -9.12 -11.27 37.30
CA GLY A 415 -7.97 -12.17 37.38
C GLY A 415 -8.24 -13.42 38.22
N ALA A 416 -7.53 -14.50 37.91
CA ALA A 416 -7.60 -15.77 38.61
C ALA A 416 -6.20 -16.37 38.77
N THR A 417 -6.04 -17.35 39.67
CA THR A 417 -4.76 -18.04 39.86
C THR A 417 -4.28 -18.65 38.55
N ASP A 418 -2.99 -18.45 38.24
CA ASP A 418 -2.32 -18.93 37.02
C ASP A 418 -3.08 -18.58 35.72
N SER A 419 -3.76 -17.43 35.70
CA SER A 419 -4.64 -17.02 34.60
C SER A 419 -4.28 -15.64 34.07
N TYR A 420 -4.27 -15.50 32.75
CA TYR A 420 -3.90 -14.25 32.07
C TYR A 420 -4.31 -14.27 30.61
N LEU A 421 -4.20 -13.10 29.97
CA LEU A 421 -4.42 -12.91 28.55
C LEU A 421 -3.12 -12.61 27.84
N THR A 422 -2.98 -13.05 26.60
CA THR A 422 -1.83 -12.70 25.77
C THR A 422 -2.21 -12.25 24.37
N PHE A 423 -1.44 -11.29 23.85
CA PHE A 423 -1.46 -10.86 22.46
C PHE A 423 -0.06 -10.90 21.85
N PRO A 424 0.05 -11.30 20.57
CA PRO A 424 1.26 -11.05 19.80
C PRO A 424 1.48 -9.54 19.63
N THR A 425 2.73 -9.10 19.69
CA THR A 425 3.09 -7.68 19.54
C THR A 425 3.23 -7.24 18.09
N ASN A 426 3.41 -8.18 17.15
CA ASN A 426 3.70 -7.86 15.75
C ASN A 426 2.66 -8.42 14.76
N GLU A 427 1.64 -9.15 15.23
CA GLU A 427 0.60 -9.65 14.33
C GLU A 427 -0.53 -8.63 14.21
N SER A 428 -0.96 -8.36 12.97
CA SER A 428 -2.07 -7.46 12.65
C SER A 428 -1.87 -6.04 13.21
N GLY A 429 -0.64 -5.50 13.15
CA GLY A 429 -0.29 -4.16 13.65
C GLY A 429 0.70 -4.20 14.81
N ALA A 430 1.73 -3.36 14.75
CA ALA A 430 2.79 -3.33 15.76
C ALA A 430 2.31 -2.68 17.06
N LEU A 431 2.48 -3.39 18.19
CA LEU A 431 2.34 -2.85 19.55
C LEU A 431 3.62 -2.19 20.07
N THR A 432 4.70 -2.27 19.31
CA THR A 432 6.01 -1.72 19.66
C THR A 432 6.23 -0.40 18.93
N THR A 433 6.41 0.67 19.69
CA THR A 433 6.48 2.05 19.19
C THR A 433 7.64 2.79 19.85
N GLU A 434 8.15 3.87 19.24
CA GLU A 434 9.28 4.64 19.80
C GLU A 434 8.93 5.25 21.17
N GLU A 435 7.70 5.74 21.30
CA GLU A 435 7.09 6.15 22.56
C GLU A 435 5.88 5.26 22.85
N PHE A 436 5.61 5.03 24.13
CA PHE A 436 4.55 4.11 24.53
C PHE A 436 3.87 4.59 25.80
N SER A 437 2.54 4.53 25.83
CA SER A 437 1.76 4.75 27.04
C SER A 437 0.73 3.66 27.26
N ALA A 438 0.36 3.44 28.53
CA ALA A 438 -0.76 2.60 28.89
C ALA A 438 -1.62 3.30 29.93
N THR A 439 -2.94 3.17 29.81
CA THR A 439 -3.93 3.62 30.79
C THR A 439 -4.88 2.47 31.10
N LEU A 440 -5.30 2.33 32.35
CA LEU A 440 -6.34 1.39 32.76
C LEU A 440 -7.01 1.83 34.06
N TRP A 441 -8.24 1.40 34.27
CA TRP A 441 -8.84 1.35 35.59
C TRP A 441 -8.48 0.04 36.27
N TYR A 442 -8.17 0.11 37.56
CA TYR A 442 -7.70 -1.03 38.33
C TYR A 442 -8.38 -1.10 39.69
N LYS A 443 -8.95 -2.26 40.04
CA LYS A 443 -9.51 -2.52 41.36
C LYS A 443 -8.65 -3.52 42.10
N LEU A 444 -7.89 -3.02 43.06
CA LEU A 444 -6.83 -3.77 43.72
C LEU A 444 -7.35 -4.89 44.62
N ASN A 445 -6.78 -6.09 44.45
CA ASN A 445 -6.90 -7.20 45.40
C ASN A 445 -5.68 -7.27 46.33
N ALA A 446 -5.91 -7.53 47.62
CA ALA A 446 -4.86 -7.69 48.62
C ALA A 446 -3.98 -8.93 48.38
N ASP A 447 -4.56 -9.99 47.81
CA ASP A 447 -3.90 -11.25 47.50
C ASP A 447 -3.92 -11.49 45.98
N PRO A 448 -2.84 -11.99 45.37
CA PRO A 448 -1.53 -12.27 45.98
C PRO A 448 -0.81 -10.99 46.38
N THR A 449 0.20 -11.09 47.24
CA THR A 449 1.03 -9.94 47.64
C THR A 449 2.03 -9.50 46.58
N ARG A 450 2.13 -10.24 45.47
CA ARG A 450 2.93 -9.96 44.29
C ARG A 450 2.09 -10.26 43.06
N GLY A 451 1.83 -9.26 42.24
CA GLY A 451 1.00 -9.39 41.05
C GLY A 451 1.58 -8.56 39.91
N SER A 452 1.41 -9.02 38.68
CA SER A 452 1.80 -8.29 37.48
C SER A 452 0.57 -7.91 36.67
N ILE A 453 0.61 -6.70 36.11
CA ILE A 453 -0.55 -6.09 35.47
C ILE A 453 -0.35 -6.14 33.96
N LEU A 454 0.77 -5.59 33.48
CA LEU A 454 1.14 -5.60 32.07
C LEU A 454 2.63 -5.95 31.93
N VAL A 455 2.95 -6.88 31.04
CA VAL A 455 4.32 -7.26 30.73
C VAL A 455 4.51 -7.42 29.22
N MET A 456 5.53 -6.76 28.68
CA MET A 456 6.07 -7.01 27.34
C MET A 456 7.57 -7.19 27.46
N GLY A 457 8.08 -8.36 27.08
CA GLY A 457 9.51 -8.65 27.18
C GLY A 457 9.90 -9.85 26.33
N PRO A 458 11.18 -10.02 26.01
CA PRO A 458 11.65 -11.15 25.24
C PRO A 458 11.82 -12.40 26.10
N GLU A 459 12.08 -13.53 25.43
CA GLU A 459 12.61 -14.72 26.08
C GLU A 459 13.92 -14.46 26.80
N ASP A 460 14.00 -14.97 28.02
CA ASP A 460 15.23 -14.98 28.81
C ASP A 460 15.97 -16.32 28.63
N VAL A 461 16.35 -16.62 27.38
CA VAL A 461 16.98 -17.91 27.01
C VAL A 461 18.32 -18.16 27.71
N ASP A 462 18.97 -17.10 28.21
CA ASP A 462 20.24 -17.17 28.93
C ASP A 462 20.03 -17.46 30.43
N ASN A 463 18.78 -17.43 30.92
CA ASN A 463 18.46 -17.77 32.30
C ASN A 463 18.64 -19.28 32.55
N ALA A 464 19.33 -19.64 33.62
CA ALA A 464 19.56 -21.03 33.97
C ALA A 464 18.27 -21.82 34.25
N GLY A 465 17.16 -21.13 34.57
CA GLY A 465 15.85 -21.74 34.79
C GLY A 465 14.89 -21.64 33.60
N TYR A 466 15.33 -21.19 32.42
CA TYR A 466 14.50 -21.17 31.21
C TYR A 466 14.06 -22.59 30.82
N PRO A 467 12.81 -22.80 30.35
CA PRO A 467 11.78 -21.79 30.06
C PRO A 467 10.89 -21.38 31.23
N ASP A 468 11.01 -22.04 32.39
CA ASP A 468 10.08 -21.87 33.51
C ASP A 468 10.34 -20.57 34.32
N VAL A 469 11.59 -20.13 34.36
CA VAL A 469 12.05 -18.92 35.05
C VAL A 469 12.56 -17.93 34.02
N GLN A 470 11.83 -16.82 33.83
CA GLN A 470 12.18 -15.78 32.86
C GLN A 470 12.10 -14.39 33.49
N ASN A 471 13.09 -13.53 33.19
CA ASN A 471 13.09 -12.13 33.60
C ASN A 471 14.17 -11.29 32.85
N LYS A 472 14.11 -11.21 31.52
CA LYS A 472 15.08 -10.43 30.72
C LYS A 472 14.80 -8.92 30.78
N ARG A 473 15.23 -8.27 31.86
CA ARG A 473 14.90 -6.87 32.21
C ARG A 473 15.54 -5.79 31.34
N THR A 474 16.54 -6.14 30.53
CA THR A 474 17.20 -5.21 29.61
C THR A 474 16.32 -4.79 28.42
N ASN A 475 15.17 -5.44 28.21
CA ASN A 475 14.31 -5.22 27.03
C ASN A 475 12.83 -5.17 27.43
N GLY A 476 12.04 -4.31 26.79
CA GLY A 476 10.62 -4.14 27.06
C GLY A 476 10.32 -3.58 28.45
N PHE A 477 9.12 -3.87 28.99
CA PHE A 477 8.68 -3.36 30.28
C PHE A 477 7.98 -4.41 31.17
N ARG A 478 7.93 -4.12 32.47
CA ARG A 478 7.08 -4.80 33.47
C ARG A 478 6.40 -3.77 34.34
N PHE A 479 5.07 -3.75 34.33
CA PHE A 479 4.26 -2.98 35.27
C PHE A 479 3.58 -3.94 36.26
N PHE A 480 3.92 -3.80 37.54
CA PHE A 480 3.59 -4.79 38.56
C PHE A 480 3.48 -4.17 39.96
N ARG A 481 3.02 -4.94 40.93
CA ARG A 481 2.85 -4.53 42.32
C ARG A 481 3.43 -5.55 43.30
N GLU A 482 3.92 -5.05 44.43
CA GLU A 482 4.42 -5.85 45.54
C GLU A 482 4.04 -5.24 46.89
N GLY A 483 3.78 -6.08 47.89
CA GLY A 483 3.59 -5.60 49.25
C GLY A 483 3.00 -6.63 50.21
N ASP A 484 1.92 -6.24 50.89
CA ASP A 484 1.19 -7.04 51.85
C ASP A 484 -0.33 -6.73 51.82
N ALA A 485 -1.07 -7.29 52.76
CA ALA A 485 -2.53 -7.20 52.81
C ALA A 485 -3.06 -5.77 53.05
N THR A 486 -2.22 -4.84 53.50
CA THR A 486 -2.59 -3.46 53.86
C THR A 486 -1.87 -2.42 53.02
N ARG A 487 -0.93 -2.85 52.17
CA ARG A 487 -0.12 -1.94 51.37
C ARG A 487 0.46 -2.63 50.15
N GLN A 488 0.19 -2.10 48.98
CA GLN A 488 0.72 -2.57 47.69
C GLN A 488 1.41 -1.41 46.98
N VAL A 489 2.69 -1.60 46.59
CA VAL A 489 3.49 -0.59 45.89
C VAL A 489 3.61 -0.98 44.43
N PHE A 490 3.23 -0.07 43.53
CA PHE A 490 3.27 -0.27 42.08
C PHE A 490 4.60 0.22 41.52
N LYS A 491 5.13 -0.52 40.55
CA LYS A 491 6.46 -0.32 40.00
C LYS A 491 6.44 -0.53 38.51
N LEU A 492 7.17 0.32 37.80
CA LEU A 492 7.51 0.12 36.40
C LEU A 492 9.01 -0.16 36.27
N ASN A 493 9.35 -1.24 35.58
CA ASN A 493 10.70 -1.54 35.11
C ASN A 493 10.72 -1.48 33.59
N VAL A 494 11.68 -0.76 33.01
CA VAL A 494 11.83 -0.60 31.55
C VAL A 494 13.29 -0.83 31.15
N GLY A 495 13.50 -1.57 30.06
CA GLY A 495 14.81 -1.86 29.50
C GLY A 495 15.09 -1.11 28.21
N ASN A 496 16.34 -0.68 28.01
CA ASN A 496 16.80 0.09 26.85
C ASN A 496 17.86 -0.65 25.99
N GLY A 497 17.96 -1.97 26.17
CA GLY A 497 18.88 -2.85 25.44
C GLY A 497 20.26 -2.98 26.09
N GLU A 498 20.76 -1.91 26.72
CA GLU A 498 22.04 -1.92 27.46
C GLU A 498 21.85 -2.21 28.95
N GLY A 499 20.70 -1.82 29.50
CA GLY A 499 20.38 -1.94 30.91
C GLY A 499 18.89 -1.75 31.18
N GLU A 500 18.58 -1.42 32.43
CA GLU A 500 17.22 -1.33 32.95
C GLU A 500 17.09 -0.11 33.88
N SER A 501 15.90 0.48 33.91
CA SER A 501 15.54 1.56 34.83
C SER A 501 14.34 1.18 35.68
N TRP A 502 14.27 1.79 36.87
CA TRP A 502 13.28 1.52 37.89
C TRP A 502 12.52 2.79 38.24
N PHE A 503 11.20 2.76 38.07
CA PHE A 503 10.29 3.83 38.44
C PHE A 503 9.38 3.32 39.56
N ASP A 504 9.93 3.36 40.77
CA ASP A 504 9.29 2.95 42.01
C ASP A 504 9.02 4.22 42.83
N GLY A 505 7.74 4.64 42.88
CA GLY A 505 7.31 5.84 43.61
C GLY A 505 7.26 5.66 45.13
N GLY A 506 7.60 4.48 45.66
CA GLY A 506 7.60 4.20 47.09
C GLY A 506 6.25 4.48 47.74
N ASP A 507 6.21 5.41 48.70
CA ASP A 507 4.96 5.83 49.37
C ASP A 507 3.96 6.50 48.43
N ALA A 508 4.41 7.23 47.40
CA ALA A 508 3.51 7.90 46.47
C ALA A 508 2.80 6.90 45.55
N ALA A 509 3.45 5.78 45.23
CA ALA A 509 2.90 4.70 44.40
C ALA A 509 2.33 3.54 45.24
N ALA A 510 1.90 3.81 46.48
CA ALA A 510 1.35 2.80 47.40
C ALA A 510 -0.16 2.95 47.59
N LEU A 511 -0.88 1.83 47.52
CA LEU A 511 -2.32 1.75 47.76
C LEU A 511 -2.62 0.80 48.93
N ASP A 512 -3.66 1.10 49.69
CA ASP A 512 -4.20 0.21 50.74
C ASP A 512 -5.36 -0.59 50.15
N PRO A 513 -5.22 -1.92 49.94
CA PRO A 513 -6.28 -2.75 49.37
C PRO A 513 -7.58 -2.74 50.18
N THR A 514 -7.53 -2.36 51.46
CA THR A 514 -8.71 -2.35 52.35
C THR A 514 -9.54 -1.06 52.25
N ALA A 515 -8.98 -0.01 51.64
CA ALA A 515 -9.59 1.31 51.55
C ALA A 515 -9.66 1.86 50.12
N THR A 516 -8.94 1.26 49.17
CA THR A 516 -8.87 1.70 47.78
C THR A 516 -9.98 1.01 46.97
N ASP A 517 -10.80 1.81 46.30
CA ASP A 517 -11.73 1.32 45.28
C ASP A 517 -11.03 1.31 43.92
N TRP A 518 -11.74 1.52 42.82
CA TRP A 518 -11.14 1.78 41.52
C TRP A 518 -10.14 2.95 41.54
N VAL A 519 -8.97 2.74 40.94
CA VAL A 519 -7.94 3.75 40.71
C VAL A 519 -7.58 3.76 39.22
N HIS A 520 -7.39 4.94 38.64
CA HIS A 520 -6.87 5.05 37.28
C HIS A 520 -5.34 4.98 37.32
N LEU A 521 -4.77 3.95 36.70
CA LEU A 521 -3.33 3.75 36.59
C LEU A 521 -2.87 4.11 35.18
N ALA A 522 -1.76 4.82 35.09
CA ALA A 522 -1.11 5.05 33.81
C ALA A 522 0.41 5.04 33.92
N PHE A 523 1.07 4.75 32.81
CA PHE A 523 2.49 5.07 32.65
C PHE A 523 2.80 5.50 31.23
N THR A 524 3.88 6.26 31.09
CA THR A 524 4.42 6.74 29.81
C THR A 524 5.90 6.42 29.73
N ILE A 525 6.35 6.12 28.51
CA ILE A 525 7.73 5.82 28.14
C ILE A 525 8.03 6.66 26.90
N SER A 526 8.92 7.63 27.02
CA SER A 526 9.38 8.46 25.91
C SER A 526 10.86 8.22 25.62
N GLY A 527 11.37 8.92 24.59
CA GLY A 527 12.81 8.97 24.31
C GLY A 527 13.64 9.69 25.38
N THR A 528 13.01 10.36 26.36
CA THR A 528 13.71 11.17 27.38
C THR A 528 13.34 10.85 28.83
N GLU A 529 12.18 10.25 29.09
CA GLU A 529 11.73 9.95 30.45
C GLU A 529 10.70 8.82 30.52
N CYS A 530 10.53 8.24 31.70
CA CYS A 530 9.32 7.48 32.03
C CYS A 530 8.62 8.08 33.23
N VAL A 531 7.28 7.98 33.22
CA VAL A 531 6.43 8.53 34.27
C VAL A 531 5.34 7.52 34.64
N VAL A 532 5.00 7.43 35.93
CA VAL A 532 3.91 6.61 36.47
C VAL A 532 2.91 7.53 37.16
N TYR A 533 1.61 7.30 36.91
CA TYR A 533 0.53 8.15 37.38
C TYR A 533 -0.55 7.34 38.09
N PHE A 534 -1.07 7.89 39.18
CA PHE A 534 -2.32 7.46 39.82
C PHE A 534 -3.33 8.59 39.75
N ASP A 535 -4.54 8.30 39.28
CA ASP A 535 -5.63 9.28 39.16
C ASP A 535 -5.26 10.57 38.40
N GLY A 536 -4.34 10.46 37.44
CA GLY A 536 -3.83 11.58 36.65
C GLY A 536 -2.71 12.39 37.33
N GLU A 537 -2.27 11.99 38.52
CA GLU A 537 -1.16 12.63 39.25
C GLU A 537 0.11 11.78 39.21
N ILE A 538 1.26 12.45 39.01
CA ILE A 538 2.57 11.80 38.95
C ILE A 538 2.92 11.21 40.32
N VAL A 539 3.22 9.90 40.36
CA VAL A 539 3.69 9.19 41.55
C VAL A 539 5.15 8.72 41.43
N SER A 540 5.67 8.62 40.20
CA SER A 540 7.09 8.35 39.92
C SER A 540 7.49 8.94 38.57
N GLN A 541 8.71 9.46 38.45
CA GLN A 541 9.24 10.06 37.22
C GLN A 541 10.76 9.97 37.21
N GLY A 542 11.37 9.76 36.05
CA GLY A 542 12.81 9.86 35.89
C GLY A 542 13.28 9.78 34.45
N ASP A 543 14.52 10.21 34.22
CA ASP A 543 15.17 10.19 32.91
C ASP A 543 15.27 8.76 32.36
N PHE A 544 15.00 8.62 31.06
CA PHE A 544 15.09 7.37 30.31
C PHE A 544 15.44 7.66 28.84
N THR A 545 15.87 6.66 28.08
CA THR A 545 16.39 6.88 26.71
C THR A 545 15.63 6.08 25.65
N GLY A 546 14.34 5.84 25.88
CA GLY A 546 13.54 4.95 25.05
C GLY A 546 13.72 3.47 25.38
N VAL A 547 12.66 2.71 25.11
CA VAL A 547 12.57 1.27 25.37
C VAL A 547 13.15 0.47 24.21
N ASP A 548 13.86 -0.61 24.52
CA ASP A 548 14.31 -1.57 23.50
C ASP A 548 13.34 -2.75 23.42
N TRP A 549 12.61 -2.81 22.30
CA TRP A 549 11.63 -3.85 21.99
C TRP A 549 12.23 -5.14 21.42
N THR A 550 13.56 -5.25 21.28
CA THR A 550 14.20 -6.41 20.65
C THR A 550 13.72 -7.72 21.29
N GLY A 551 13.08 -8.55 20.46
CA GLY A 551 12.53 -9.85 20.85
C GLY A 551 11.27 -9.81 21.70
N CYS A 552 10.69 -8.64 21.98
CA CYS A 552 9.43 -8.50 22.72
C CYS A 552 8.25 -8.89 21.80
N ASP A 553 7.92 -10.17 21.80
CA ASP A 553 6.95 -10.79 20.88
C ASP A 553 5.54 -10.94 21.46
N ILE A 554 5.38 -10.70 22.77
CA ILE A 554 4.13 -10.95 23.50
C ILE A 554 3.83 -9.86 24.53
N LEU A 555 2.57 -9.40 24.54
CA LEU A 555 1.96 -8.65 25.63
C LEU A 555 1.19 -9.61 26.53
N SER A 556 1.46 -9.59 27.82
CA SER A 556 0.74 -10.34 28.85
C SER A 556 -0.05 -9.39 29.76
N ILE A 557 -1.32 -9.70 30.00
CA ILE A 557 -2.25 -8.88 30.80
C ILE A 557 -2.74 -9.72 31.99
N GLY A 558 -2.62 -9.16 33.19
CA GLY A 558 -3.03 -9.80 34.45
C GLY A 558 -2.05 -10.84 34.99
N SER A 559 -0.83 -10.94 34.41
CA SER A 559 0.24 -11.80 34.89
C SER A 559 1.60 -11.36 34.37
N GLY A 560 2.65 -11.80 35.08
CA GLY A 560 4.03 -11.71 34.62
C GLY A 560 4.42 -12.89 33.72
N ALA A 561 3.68 -14.00 33.76
CA ALA A 561 3.92 -15.11 32.85
C ALA A 561 3.59 -14.71 31.39
N PRO A 562 4.38 -15.20 30.40
CA PRO A 562 5.54 -16.07 30.57
C PRO A 562 6.87 -15.32 30.78
N ARG A 563 6.93 -13.99 30.63
CA ARG A 563 8.19 -13.22 30.47
C ARG A 563 8.78 -12.63 31.76
N PHE A 564 8.08 -12.78 32.88
CA PHE A 564 8.40 -12.27 34.20
C PHE A 564 7.88 -13.20 35.31
N THR A 565 8.49 -14.38 35.41
CA THR A 565 8.09 -15.44 36.36
C THR A 565 9.02 -15.57 37.56
N GLU A 566 10.26 -15.08 37.46
CA GLU A 566 11.34 -15.32 38.43
C GLU A 566 10.98 -14.94 39.88
N TRP A 567 10.21 -13.88 40.08
CA TRP A 567 9.92 -13.33 41.41
C TRP A 567 8.51 -13.66 41.93
N GLY A 568 7.81 -14.58 41.27
CA GLY A 568 6.49 -15.03 41.71
C GLY A 568 5.35 -14.07 41.37
N HIS A 569 5.45 -13.32 40.28
CA HIS A 569 4.39 -12.43 39.76
C HIS A 569 3.48 -13.14 38.75
N GLY A 570 3.25 -14.45 38.93
CA GLY A 570 2.62 -15.33 37.92
C GLY A 570 1.11 -15.16 37.71
N PHE A 571 0.45 -14.32 38.50
CA PHE A 571 -0.97 -13.95 38.32
C PHE A 571 -1.31 -12.74 39.18
N ASP A 572 -2.46 -12.12 38.91
CA ASP A 572 -3.08 -11.10 39.74
C ASP A 572 -4.58 -11.43 39.89
N LEU A 573 -5.16 -11.23 41.07
CA LEU A 573 -6.60 -11.43 41.33
C LEU A 573 -7.39 -10.11 41.35
N SER A 574 -6.72 -9.02 40.99
CA SER A 574 -7.33 -7.69 40.85
C SER A 574 -8.16 -7.59 39.58
N PHE A 575 -8.95 -6.53 39.48
CA PHE A 575 -9.75 -6.27 38.28
C PHE A 575 -9.11 -5.21 37.42
N ILE A 576 -9.21 -5.37 36.10
CA ILE A 576 -8.73 -4.43 35.10
C ILE A 576 -9.92 -4.03 34.23
N ASP A 577 -10.07 -2.75 34.00
CA ASP A 577 -11.12 -2.19 33.16
C ASP A 577 -10.55 -1.10 32.25
N GLU A 578 -11.17 -0.90 31.08
CA GLU A 578 -10.79 0.14 30.12
C GLU A 578 -9.28 0.20 29.79
N LEU A 579 -8.66 -0.95 29.50
CA LEU A 579 -7.23 -0.99 29.16
C LEU A 579 -7.00 -0.38 27.77
N ARG A 580 -6.19 0.68 27.70
CA ARG A 580 -5.80 1.36 26.45
C ARG A 580 -4.28 1.47 26.35
N LEU A 581 -3.74 1.30 25.13
CA LEU A 581 -2.33 1.55 24.81
C LEU A 581 -2.22 2.61 23.72
N TYR A 582 -1.10 3.35 23.73
CA TYR A 582 -0.87 4.48 22.86
C TYR A 582 0.52 4.45 22.24
N ASN A 583 0.64 4.91 20.99
CA ASN A 583 1.89 4.99 20.22
C ASN A 583 2.70 6.27 20.51
N LYS A 584 2.29 7.02 21.52
CA LYS A 584 2.92 8.28 21.95
C LYS A 584 3.08 8.31 23.47
N ALA A 585 3.99 9.15 23.96
CA ALA A 585 4.05 9.50 25.37
C ALA A 585 2.95 10.53 25.69
N LEU A 586 1.94 10.12 26.46
CA LEU A 586 0.86 11.01 26.86
C LEU A 586 1.34 12.09 27.82
N THR A 587 0.82 13.30 27.68
CA THR A 587 0.97 14.37 28.65
C THR A 587 0.11 14.09 29.89
N GLN A 588 0.48 14.69 31.03
CA GLN A 588 -0.33 14.59 32.24
C GLN A 588 -1.78 15.07 32.01
N GLN A 589 -1.98 16.11 31.21
CA GLN A 589 -3.32 16.62 30.89
C GLN A 589 -4.13 15.60 30.09
N GLU A 590 -3.54 14.98 29.06
CA GLU A 590 -4.22 13.91 28.30
C GLU A 590 -4.63 12.75 29.22
N ILE A 591 -3.77 12.33 30.16
CA ILE A 591 -4.11 11.28 31.15
C ILE A 591 -5.28 11.69 32.05
N GLN A 592 -5.33 12.95 32.48
CA GLN A 592 -6.44 13.50 33.27
C GLN A 592 -7.75 13.54 32.47
N ASP A 593 -7.67 13.90 31.18
CA ASP A 593 -8.81 13.95 30.28
C ASP A 593 -9.36 12.54 29.99
N ILE A 594 -8.47 11.56 29.72
CA ILE A 594 -8.82 10.14 29.54
C ILE A 594 -9.53 9.60 30.79
N ARG A 595 -8.94 9.82 31.97
CA ARG A 595 -9.55 9.42 33.25
C ARG A 595 -10.95 10.01 33.42
N GLN A 596 -11.14 11.29 33.06
CA GLN A 596 -12.42 11.96 33.23
C GLN A 596 -13.48 11.48 32.22
N ALA A 597 -13.07 11.03 31.04
CA ALA A 597 -13.97 10.45 30.06
C ALA A 597 -14.56 9.11 30.52
N GLY A 598 -13.79 8.31 31.26
CA GLY A 598 -14.24 7.04 31.84
C GLY A 598 -14.89 7.13 33.23
N LEU A 599 -15.35 8.32 33.66
CA LEU A 599 -16.10 8.56 34.92
C LEU A 599 -17.50 9.08 34.60
#